data_AF-E9HK71-F1
#
_entry.id   AF-E9HK71-F1
#
_cell.length_a   1.000
_cell.length_b   1.000
_cell.length_c   1.000
_cell.angle_alpha   90.00
_cell.angle_beta   90.00
_cell.angle_gamma   90.00
#
_symmetry.space_group_name_H-M   'P 1'
#
loop_
_entity.id
_entity.type
_entity.pdbx_description
1 polymer ?
#
loop_
_entity_poly.entity_id
_entity_poly.type
_entity_poly.pdbx_seq_one_letter_code
_entity_poly.pdbx_strand_id
1 'polypeptide(L)'
;GGYLTKFILRVSPSSGGSSSSDKTAANDIRFMCSNGYEINGPGNTGGDWGQEIGECLDGICGMETRVQPFDGGLGHYDNTALKFDVRFTCSCSF
;
A
#
# COMPACT_ATOMS: atom_id res chain seq x y z
N GLY A 1 15.19 -10.08 17.17
CA GLY A 1 14.91 -9.57 15.82
C GLY A 1 13.56 -10.09 15.38
N GLY A 2 12.93 -9.45 14.39
CA GLY A 2 11.66 -9.87 13.80
C GLY A 2 11.61 -9.47 12.33
N TYR A 3 10.69 -10.05 11.57
CA TYR A 3 10.51 -9.81 10.14
C TYR A 3 9.03 -9.49 9.85
N LEU A 4 8.77 -8.81 8.74
CA LEU A 4 7.41 -8.41 8.35
C LEU A 4 6.64 -9.64 7.87
N THR A 5 5.43 -9.84 8.39
CA THR A 5 4.58 -11.01 8.06
C THR A 5 3.27 -10.60 7.38
N LYS A 6 2.69 -9.46 7.77
CA LYS A 6 1.44 -8.93 7.20
C LYS A 6 1.54 -7.44 6.92
N PHE A 7 0.66 -6.95 6.06
CA PHE A 7 0.52 -5.53 5.78
C PHE A 7 -0.96 -5.14 5.61
N ILE A 8 -1.26 -3.89 5.91
CA ILE A 8 -2.58 -3.28 5.67
C ILE A 8 -2.36 -1.89 5.07
N LEU A 9 -3.01 -1.61 3.94
CA LEU A 9 -2.97 -0.29 3.32
C LEU A 9 -4.12 0.59 3.82
N ARG A 10 -3.85 1.88 3.96
CA ARG A 10 -4.87 2.91 4.10
C ARG A 10 -5.14 3.54 2.75
N VAL A 11 -6.41 3.63 2.37
CA VAL A 11 -6.80 4.04 1.01
C VAL A 11 -7.88 5.13 1.06
N SER A 12 -7.74 6.14 0.22
CA SER A 12 -8.81 7.13 0.01
C SER A 12 -9.91 6.53 -0.87
N PRO A 13 -11.21 6.69 -0.52
CA PRO A 13 -12.30 6.36 -1.43
C PRO A 13 -12.26 7.26 -2.68
N SER A 14 -12.50 6.70 -3.86
CA SER A 14 -12.49 7.45 -5.12
C SER A 14 -13.65 8.44 -5.15
N SER A 15 -13.36 9.74 -5.28
CA SER A 15 -14.39 10.78 -5.43
C SER A 15 -15.05 10.72 -6.82
N GLY A 16 -16.17 9.98 -6.91
CA GLY A 16 -17.25 10.18 -7.88
C GLY A 16 -17.14 9.49 -9.24
N GLY A 17 -18.17 8.70 -9.57
CA GLY A 17 -18.57 8.39 -10.96
C GLY A 17 -18.35 6.95 -11.42
N SER A 18 -19.47 6.28 -11.71
CA SER A 18 -19.60 4.94 -12.30
C SER A 18 -18.55 4.60 -13.36
N SER A 19 -17.56 3.79 -13.01
CA SER A 19 -16.84 2.89 -13.93
C SER A 19 -15.92 2.01 -13.09
N SER A 20 -15.88 0.72 -13.41
CA SER A 20 -15.08 -0.34 -12.80
C SER A 20 -13.57 -0.17 -13.03
N SER A 21 -13.01 1.00 -12.72
CA SER A 21 -11.58 1.28 -12.80
C SER A 21 -11.09 1.97 -11.53
N ASP A 22 -10.42 1.17 -10.70
CA ASP A 22 -9.79 1.51 -9.44
C ASP A 22 -8.89 2.75 -9.52
N LYS A 23 -9.33 3.86 -8.93
CA LYS A 23 -8.51 5.06 -8.69
C LYS A 23 -8.44 5.40 -7.20
N THR A 24 -8.26 4.38 -6.35
CA THR A 24 -7.95 4.58 -4.93
C THR A 24 -6.43 4.75 -4.77
N ALA A 25 -6.03 5.85 -4.15
CA ALA A 25 -4.62 6.11 -3.82
C ALA A 25 -4.32 5.54 -2.43
N ALA A 26 -3.16 4.90 -2.29
CA ALA A 26 -2.64 4.48 -0.99
C ALA A 26 -2.07 5.70 -0.24
N ASN A 27 -2.59 5.94 0.97
CA ASN A 27 -2.23 7.07 1.82
C ASN A 27 -1.24 6.67 2.92
N ASP A 28 -1.33 5.44 3.41
CA ASP A 28 -0.52 4.94 4.51
C ASP A 28 -0.44 3.42 4.49
N ILE A 29 0.47 2.85 5.27
CA ILE A 29 0.68 1.40 5.39
C ILE A 29 1.00 1.01 6.83
N ARG A 30 0.45 -0.12 7.27
CA ARG A 30 0.81 -0.79 8.51
C ARG A 30 1.42 -2.13 8.21
N PHE A 31 2.41 -2.52 9.01
CA PHE A 31 2.98 -3.86 8.98
C PHE A 31 2.88 -4.53 10.35
N MET A 32 2.66 -5.84 10.32
CA MET A 32 2.75 -6.71 11.48
C MET A 32 4.02 -7.53 11.37
N CYS A 33 4.75 -7.63 12.47
CA CYS A 33 6.00 -8.36 12.54
C CYS A 33 5.79 -9.73 13.20
N SER A 34 6.68 -10.68 12.91
CA SER A 34 6.68 -12.03 13.49
C SER A 34 6.83 -12.05 15.02
N ASN A 35 7.33 -10.98 15.63
CA ASN A 35 7.43 -10.82 17.08
C ASN A 35 6.21 -10.13 17.71
N GLY A 36 5.12 -9.92 16.95
CA GLY A 36 3.91 -9.25 17.40
C GLY A 36 3.99 -7.72 17.45
N TYR A 37 5.10 -7.12 17.00
CA TYR A 37 5.22 -5.67 16.93
C TYR A 37 4.53 -5.12 15.67
N GLU A 38 3.90 -3.96 15.79
CA GLU A 38 3.27 -3.25 14.67
C GLU A 38 4.09 -2.02 14.29
N ILE A 39 4.33 -1.87 12.98
CA ILE A 39 5.00 -0.70 12.41
C ILE A 39 3.95 0.10 11.65
N ASN A 40 3.72 1.33 12.09
CA ASN A 40 2.80 2.26 11.45
C ASN A 40 3.59 3.22 10.56
N GLY A 41 3.18 3.34 9.30
CA GLY A 41 3.74 4.32 8.39
C GLY A 41 3.43 5.75 8.86
N PRO A 42 4.27 6.74 8.49
CA PRO A 42 4.01 8.15 8.74
C PRO A 42 3.13 8.78 7.64
N GLY A 43 2.30 7.98 6.98
CA GLY A 43 1.51 8.39 5.83
C GLY A 43 0.36 9.35 6.16
N ASN A 44 -0.45 9.66 5.14
CA ASN A 44 -1.58 10.56 5.28
C ASN A 44 -2.73 9.90 6.07
N THR A 45 -3.41 10.70 6.89
CA THR A 45 -4.52 10.22 7.73
C THR A 45 -5.88 10.19 7.05
N GLY A 46 -5.96 10.38 5.74
CA GLY A 46 -7.19 10.33 4.95
C GLY A 46 -7.59 8.91 4.56
N GLY A 47 -8.88 8.68 4.37
CA GLY A 47 -9.41 7.38 3.97
C GLY A 47 -9.39 6.33 5.09
N ASP A 48 -9.66 5.08 4.71
CA ASP A 48 -9.89 3.96 5.62
C ASP A 48 -8.83 2.87 5.46
N TRP A 49 -8.57 2.15 6.55
CA TRP A 49 -7.73 0.96 6.51
C TRP A 49 -8.47 -0.16 5.78
N GLY A 50 -7.79 -0.76 4.80
CA GLY A 50 -8.28 -1.93 4.10
C GLY A 50 -8.26 -3.19 4.98
N GLN A 51 -8.61 -4.32 4.37
CA GLN A 51 -8.51 -5.61 5.03
C GLN A 51 -7.07 -6.14 4.95
N GLU A 52 -6.61 -6.82 6.00
CA GLU A 52 -5.39 -7.61 5.96
C GLU A 52 -5.59 -8.83 5.04
N ILE A 53 -4.71 -9.00 4.05
CA ILE A 53 -4.80 -10.12 3.10
C ILE A 53 -3.55 -10.99 3.25
N GLY A 54 -3.75 -12.19 3.80
CA GLY A 54 -2.72 -13.23 3.89
C GLY A 54 -1.62 -12.93 4.91
N GLU A 55 -0.83 -13.96 5.20
CA GLU A 55 0.32 -13.89 6.10
C GLU A 55 1.51 -14.60 5.46
N CYS A 56 2.65 -13.94 5.44
CA CYS A 56 3.92 -14.53 5.05
C CYS A 56 4.59 -15.17 6.29
N LEU A 57 4.55 -16.49 6.39
CA LEU A 57 5.14 -17.24 7.52
C LEU A 57 6.67 -17.11 7.58
N ASP A 58 7.31 -17.13 6.41
CA ASP A 58 8.77 -16.97 6.25
C ASP A 58 9.19 -15.50 6.06
N GLY A 59 8.22 -14.58 6.09
CA GLY A 59 8.41 -13.15 5.98
C GLY A 59 8.25 -12.60 4.56
N ILE A 60 8.09 -11.28 4.50
CA ILE A 60 7.99 -10.52 3.25
C ILE A 60 9.39 -10.26 2.71
N CYS A 61 9.61 -10.64 1.45
CA CYS A 61 10.90 -10.59 0.76
C CYS A 61 10.92 -9.71 -0.49
N GLY A 62 9.75 -9.31 -0.99
CA GLY A 62 9.63 -8.48 -2.17
C GLY A 62 8.38 -7.60 -2.09
N MET A 63 8.44 -6.44 -2.73
CA MET A 63 7.31 -5.55 -2.92
C MET A 63 7.29 -5.02 -4.35
N GLU A 64 6.13 -5.04 -4.98
CA GLU A 64 5.88 -4.43 -6.27
C GLU A 64 4.77 -3.40 -6.10
N THR A 65 4.96 -2.21 -6.66
CA THR A 65 3.99 -1.13 -6.57
C THR A 65 3.66 -0.58 -7.95
N ARG A 66 2.40 -0.19 -8.14
CA ARG A 66 1.99 0.54 -9.33
C ARG A 66 1.86 2.02 -9.02
N VAL A 67 2.79 2.82 -9.53
CA VAL A 67 2.77 4.29 -9.37
C VAL A 67 2.20 4.93 -10.63
N GLN A 68 1.26 5.87 -10.48
CA GLN A 68 0.85 6.70 -11.61
C GLN A 68 1.96 7.71 -11.94
N PRO A 69 2.43 7.78 -13.20
CA PRO A 69 3.45 8.75 -13.59
C PRO A 69 2.90 10.17 -13.50
N PHE A 70 3.78 11.12 -13.17
CA PHE A 70 3.47 12.54 -13.14
C PHE A 70 3.09 13.07 -14.53
N ASP A 71 1.92 13.69 -14.64
CA ASP A 71 1.29 14.11 -15.90
C ASP A 71 1.79 15.48 -16.43
N GLY A 72 2.71 16.16 -15.72
CA GLY A 72 3.56 17.22 -16.29
C GLY A 72 2.92 18.56 -16.67
N GLY A 73 1.68 18.86 -16.29
CA GLY A 73 1.03 20.14 -16.66
C GLY A 73 1.29 21.29 -15.66
N LEU A 74 1.56 22.50 -16.18
CA LEU A 74 1.61 23.74 -15.38
C LEU A 74 0.32 23.94 -14.59
N GLY A 75 0.40 23.87 -13.25
CA GLY A 75 -0.73 24.02 -12.33
C GLY A 75 -1.24 22.72 -11.70
N HIS A 76 -0.66 21.57 -12.02
CA HIS A 76 -0.97 20.30 -11.36
C HIS A 76 0.07 20.00 -10.28
N TYR A 77 -0.35 20.07 -9.02
CA TYR A 77 0.39 19.55 -7.88
C TYR A 77 0.74 18.07 -8.12
N ASP A 78 1.83 17.60 -7.53
CA ASP A 78 2.41 16.26 -7.73
C ASP A 78 1.36 15.13 -7.68
N ASN A 79 0.91 14.66 -8.84
CA ASN A 79 -0.07 13.58 -8.97
C ASN A 79 0.57 12.18 -8.93
N THR A 80 1.78 12.05 -8.37
CA THR A 80 2.45 10.76 -8.22
C THR A 80 1.83 10.01 -7.04
N ALA A 81 0.79 9.22 -7.31
CA ALA A 81 0.11 8.41 -6.32
C ALA A 81 0.39 6.92 -6.53
N LEU A 82 0.66 6.20 -5.42
CA LEU A 82 0.60 4.75 -5.39
C LEU A 82 -0.85 4.32 -5.63
N LYS A 83 -1.09 3.61 -6.73
CA LYS A 83 -2.37 2.94 -6.96
C LYS A 83 -2.48 1.76 -6.00
N PHE A 84 -3.72 1.38 -5.72
CA PHE A 84 -4.09 0.27 -4.84
C PHE A 84 -3.47 -1.10 -5.19
N ASP A 85 -2.74 -1.23 -6.30
CA ASP A 85 -2.04 -2.44 -6.70
C ASP A 85 -0.63 -2.46 -6.06
N VAL A 86 -0.56 -2.99 -4.83
CA VAL A 86 0.68 -3.35 -4.16
C VAL A 86 0.69 -4.87 -3.96
N ARG A 87 1.79 -5.51 -4.37
CA ARG A 87 1.97 -6.96 -4.27
C ARG A 87 3.19 -7.25 -3.41
N PHE A 88 3.03 -8.13 -2.42
CA PHE A 88 4.11 -8.59 -1.58
C PHE A 88 4.44 -10.06 -1.85
N THR A 89 5.72 -10.41 -1.81
CA THR A 89 6.22 -11.77 -2.04
C THR A 89 6.67 -12.38 -0.71
N CYS A 90 6.10 -13.53 -0.33
CA CYS A 90 6.32 -14.19 0.97
C CYS A 90 7.53 -15.14 1.03
N SER A 91 8.38 -15.20 0.02
CA SER A 91 9.51 -16.14 -0.01
C SER A 91 10.72 -15.50 -0.67
N CYS A 92 11.87 -15.60 -0.01
CA CYS A 92 13.17 -15.25 -0.56
C CYS A 92 13.75 -16.53 -1.16
N SER A 93 13.60 -16.74 -2.47
CA SER A 93 14.46 -17.71 -3.17
C SER A 93 15.83 -17.06 -3.34
N PHE A 94 16.81 -17.49 -2.55
CA PHE A 94 18.21 -17.11 -2.72
C PHE A 94 18.91 -17.99 -3.76
#